data_AF-A0A397UNB8-F1
#
_entry.id   AF-A0A397UNB8-F1
#
_cell.length_a   1.000
_cell.length_b   1.000
_cell.length_c   1.000
_cell.angle_alpha   90.00
_cell.angle_beta   90.00
_cell.angle_gamma   90.00
#
_symmetry.space_group_name_H-M   'P 1'
#
loop_
_entity.id
_entity.type
_entity.pdbx_description
1 polymer ?
#
loop_
_entity_poly.entity_id
_entity_poly.type
_entity_poly.pdbx_seq_one_letter_code
_entity_poly.pdbx_strand_id
1 'polypeptide(L)'
;LIRIPKEHLPATICNVLVKPGDKIEKTQALLRYEYVKKSKIVPETNEQIPVQIDTPFIEELKSPTEGEIQQILVREGDILDTVDKAVIGVKEPCAHSIQIRGLCALCGNDM
;
A
#
# COMPACT_ATOMS: atom_id res chain seq x y z
N LEU A 1 0.43 -8.59 -7.16
CA LEU A 1 -0.20 -8.71 -5.82
C LEU A 1 0.07 -7.43 -5.06
N ILE A 2 -0.95 -6.87 -4.41
CA ILE A 2 -0.85 -5.63 -3.63
C ILE A 2 -0.62 -5.99 -2.16
N ARG A 3 0.21 -5.21 -1.46
CA ARG A 3 0.66 -5.43 -0.08
C ARG A 3 0.60 -4.12 0.69
N ILE A 4 0.43 -4.20 2.01
CA ILE A 4 0.53 -3.04 2.91
C ILE A 4 2.00 -2.82 3.28
N PRO A 5 2.49 -1.57 3.33
CA PRO A 5 3.87 -1.29 3.73
C PRO A 5 4.13 -1.73 5.18
N LYS A 6 5.33 -2.24 5.44
CA LYS A 6 5.75 -2.76 6.76
C LYS A 6 5.63 -1.77 7.92
N GLU A 7 5.68 -0.48 7.60
CA GLU A 7 5.58 0.61 8.57
C GLU A 7 4.15 0.80 9.11
N HIS A 8 3.15 0.24 8.43
CA HIS A 8 1.73 0.27 8.83
C HIS A 8 1.30 -1.03 9.52
N LEU A 9 2.22 -1.91 9.91
CA LEU A 9 1.88 -3.16 10.59
C LEU A 9 2.00 -3.01 12.12
N PRO A 10 1.09 -3.61 12.91
CA PRO A 10 -0.07 -4.38 12.46
C PRO A 10 -1.18 -3.49 11.88
N ALA A 11 -1.78 -3.93 10.77
CA ALA A 11 -2.90 -3.25 10.11
C ALA A 11 -4.18 -4.08 10.22
N THR A 12 -5.29 -3.45 10.56
CA THR A 12 -6.62 -4.07 10.61
C THR A 12 -7.42 -3.66 9.39
N ILE A 13 -7.91 -4.61 8.61
CA ILE A 13 -8.77 -4.32 7.46
C ILE A 13 -10.13 -3.85 7.95
N CYS A 14 -10.47 -2.61 7.66
CA CYS A 14 -11.72 -2.00 8.14
C CYS A 14 -12.87 -2.29 7.17
N ASN A 15 -12.63 -2.11 5.87
CA ASN A 15 -13.67 -2.25 4.85
C ASN A 15 -13.06 -2.58 3.48
N VAL A 16 -13.68 -3.48 2.71
CA VAL A 16 -13.21 -3.84 1.36
C VAL A 16 -14.16 -3.21 0.34
N LEU A 17 -13.64 -2.32 -0.50
CA LEU A 17 -14.44 -1.53 -1.45
C LEU A 17 -14.63 -2.22 -2.80
N VAL A 18 -13.82 -3.24 -3.09
CA VAL A 18 -13.80 -3.96 -4.38
C VAL A 18 -14.20 -5.42 -4.22
N LYS A 19 -14.55 -6.05 -5.34
CA LYS A 19 -14.97 -7.46 -5.39
C LYS A 19 -14.13 -8.22 -6.42
N PRO A 20 -13.94 -9.54 -6.29
CA PRO A 20 -13.31 -10.33 -7.34
C PRO A 20 -14.11 -10.23 -8.65
N GLY A 21 -13.40 -9.97 -9.76
CA GLY A 21 -13.97 -9.67 -11.07
C GLY A 21 -14.25 -8.19 -11.34
N ASP A 22 -14.07 -7.31 -10.35
CA ASP A 22 -14.30 -5.88 -10.52
C ASP A 22 -13.12 -5.21 -11.23
N LYS A 23 -13.42 -4.25 -12.11
CA LYS A 23 -12.39 -3.47 -12.83
C LYS A 23 -11.94 -2.29 -11.96
N ILE A 24 -10.64 -2.08 -11.89
CA ILE A 24 -10.02 -1.08 -11.05
C ILE A 24 -9.07 -0.20 -11.85
N GLU A 25 -9.01 1.08 -11.51
CA GLU A 25 -8.12 2.05 -12.13
C GLU A 25 -6.88 2.31 -11.28
N LYS A 26 -5.85 2.90 -11.89
CA LYS A 26 -4.69 3.38 -11.15
C LYS A 26 -5.15 4.43 -10.12
N THR A 27 -4.63 4.34 -8.90
CA THR A 27 -5.01 5.15 -7.73
C THR A 27 -6.41 4.92 -7.16
N GLN A 28 -7.19 3.97 -7.70
CA GLN A 28 -8.50 3.62 -7.17
C GLN A 28 -8.38 2.99 -5.78
N ALA A 29 -9.22 3.41 -4.84
CA ALA A 29 -9.28 2.84 -3.50
C ALA A 29 -9.85 1.41 -3.56
N LEU A 30 -9.05 0.44 -3.08
CA LEU A 30 -9.41 -0.98 -3.10
C LEU A 30 -10.02 -1.43 -1.77
N LEU A 31 -9.41 -1.00 -0.67
CA LEU A 31 -9.87 -1.28 0.69
C LEU A 31 -9.40 -0.19 1.64
N ARG A 32 -9.94 -0.21 2.85
CA ARG A 32 -9.54 0.66 3.96
C ARG A 32 -8.94 -0.17 5.06
N TYR A 33 -7.81 0.28 5.61
CA TYR A 33 -7.15 -0.35 6.74
C TYR A 33 -6.83 0.68 7.82
N GLU A 34 -6.85 0.25 9.06
CA GLU A 34 -6.44 1.02 10.22
C GLU A 34 -5.09 0.50 10.70
N TYR A 35 -4.17 1.41 11.03
CA TYR A 35 -2.88 1.07 11.63
C TYR A 35 -2.50 2.07 12.71
N VAL A 36 -1.66 1.64 13.66
CA VAL A 36 -1.17 2.51 14.73
C VAL A 36 0.17 3.10 14.33
N LYS A 37 0.22 4.43 14.17
CA LYS A 37 1.47 5.14 13.87
C LYS A 37 2.09 5.70 15.13
N LYS A 38 3.29 5.23 15.47
CA LYS A 38 4.09 5.76 16.58
C LYS A 38 4.79 7.05 16.15
N SER A 39 4.24 8.18 16.54
CA SER A 39 4.84 9.49 16.25
C SER A 39 5.47 10.06 17.51
N LYS A 40 6.71 10.54 17.39
CA LYS A 40 7.38 11.31 18.45
C LYS A 40 7.03 12.76 18.26
N ILE A 41 6.28 13.31 19.20
CA ILE A 41 5.95 14.74 19.21
C ILE A 41 6.87 15.39 20.22
N VAL A 42 7.59 16.43 19.80
CA VAL A 42 8.36 17.27 20.71
C VAL A 42 7.42 18.41 21.10
N PRO A 43 6.90 18.44 22.34
CA PRO A 43 6.07 19.56 22.76
C PRO A 43 6.92 20.84 22.76
N GLU A 44 6.34 21.95 22.31
CA GLU A 44 6.98 23.28 22.28
C GLU A 44 7.16 23.90 23.68
N THR A 45 6.90 23.12 24.74
CA THR A 45 7.08 23.54 26.13
C THR A 45 8.54 23.41 26.56
N ASN A 46 8.95 24.19 27.56
CA ASN A 46 10.34 24.30 28.05
C ASN A 46 10.93 22.97 28.58
N GLU A 47 10.12 21.92 28.67
CA GLU A 47 10.50 20.54 28.96
C GLU A 47 10.51 19.74 27.65
N GLN A 48 11.69 19.62 27.05
CA GLN A 48 11.95 18.89 25.79
C GLN A 48 11.85 17.36 25.97
N ILE A 49 10.76 16.87 26.55
CA ILE A 49 10.54 15.43 26.72
C ILE A 49 9.79 14.93 25.49
N PRO A 50 10.40 14.09 24.62
CA PRO A 50 9.70 13.56 23.47
C PRO A 50 8.60 12.60 23.94
N VAL A 51 7.34 12.94 23.68
CA VAL A 51 6.19 12.09 23.98
C VAL A 51 5.94 11.18 22.77
N GLN A 52 5.90 9.87 23.01
CA GLN A 52 5.44 8.91 21.99
C GLN A 52 3.93 8.82 22.08
N ILE A 53 3.24 9.08 20.97
CA ILE A 53 1.79 8.92 20.86
C ILE A 53 1.51 7.82 19.85
N ASP A 54 0.74 6.83 20.30
CA ASP A 54 0.14 5.79 19.47
C ASP A 54 -1.19 6.32 18.95
N THR A 55 -1.20 6.84 17.72
CA THR A 55 -2.41 7.36 17.09
C THR A 55 -2.94 6.34 16.07
N PRO A 56 -4.20 5.88 16.19
CA PRO A 56 -4.82 5.06 15.16
C PRO A 56 -5.04 5.93 13.91
N PHE A 57 -4.63 5.42 12.76
CA PHE A 57 -4.74 6.09 11.47
C PHE A 57 -5.45 5.18 10.49
N ILE A 58 -6.46 5.72 9.81
CA ILE A 58 -7.21 4.99 8.79
C ILE A 58 -6.72 5.46 7.43
N GLU A 59 -6.29 4.53 6.59
CA GLU A 59 -5.79 4.82 5.25
C GLU A 59 -6.44 3.90 4.21
N GLU A 60 -6.59 4.45 3.00
CA GLU A 60 -7.17 3.76 1.87
C GLU A 60 -6.06 3.17 1.01
N LEU A 61 -6.08 1.85 0.82
CA LEU A 61 -5.14 1.16 -0.05
C LEU A 61 -5.52 1.44 -1.51
N LYS A 62 -4.73 2.27 -2.17
CA LYS A 62 -4.92 2.62 -3.58
C LYS A 62 -4.23 1.62 -4.49
N SER A 63 -4.85 1.32 -5.64
CA SER A 63 -4.23 0.45 -6.63
C SER A 63 -3.04 1.13 -7.30
N PRO A 64 -1.87 0.48 -7.41
CA PRO A 64 -0.72 1.03 -8.14
C PRO A 64 -0.89 0.94 -9.67
N THR A 65 -1.80 0.10 -10.16
CA THR A 65 -2.01 -0.21 -11.59
C THR A 65 -3.51 -0.33 -11.88
N GLU A 66 -3.88 -0.22 -13.14
CA GLU A 66 -5.24 -0.52 -13.61
C GLU A 66 -5.37 -2.00 -13.97
N GLY A 67 -6.58 -2.55 -13.84
CA GLY A 67 -6.85 -3.94 -14.19
C GLY A 67 -8.11 -4.52 -13.61
N GLU A 68 -8.08 -5.81 -13.30
CA GLU A 68 -9.23 -6.53 -12.76
C GLU A 68 -8.82 -7.26 -11.46
N ILE A 69 -9.68 -7.21 -10.44
CA ILE A 69 -9.45 -7.95 -9.19
C ILE A 69 -9.54 -9.45 -9.49
N GLN A 70 -8.42 -10.16 -9.37
CA GLN A 70 -8.38 -11.61 -9.53
C GLN A 70 -8.93 -12.31 -8.28
N GLN A 71 -8.46 -11.90 -7.10
CA GLN A 71 -8.84 -12.51 -5.83
C GLN A 71 -8.51 -11.58 -4.67
N ILE A 72 -9.27 -11.71 -3.58
CA ILE A 72 -9.07 -10.96 -2.34
C ILE A 72 -8.66 -11.99 -1.28
N LEU A 73 -7.47 -11.79 -0.69
CA LEU A 73 -6.86 -12.71 0.29
C LEU A 73 -7.20 -12.34 1.74
N VAL A 74 -7.84 -11.19 1.93
CA VAL A 74 -8.25 -10.65 3.23
C VAL A 74 -9.75 -10.42 3.32
N ARG A 75 -10.24 -10.22 4.54
CA ARG A 75 -11.64 -9.91 4.84
C ARG A 75 -11.71 -8.72 5.77
N GLU A 76 -12.89 -8.13 5.88
CA GLU A 76 -13.16 -7.10 6.87
C GLU A 76 -12.96 -7.68 8.28
N GLY A 77 -12.19 -6.98 9.12
CA GLY A 77 -11.75 -7.43 10.43
C GLY A 77 -10.48 -8.28 10.44
N ASP A 78 -9.89 -8.62 9.28
CA ASP A 78 -8.63 -9.37 9.24
C ASP A 78 -7.46 -8.50 9.71
N ILE A 79 -6.59 -9.07 10.55
CA ILE A 79 -5.40 -8.38 11.07
C ILE A 79 -4.18 -8.89 10.30
N LEU A 80 -3.41 -7.95 9.78
CA LEU A 80 -2.14 -8.19 9.11
C LEU A 80 -1.00 -7.84 10.05
N ASP A 81 -0.30 -8.84 10.57
CA ASP A 81 0.92 -8.69 11.37
C ASP A 81 2.20 -8.86 10.53
N THR A 82 2.10 -9.48 9.34
CA THR A 82 3.24 -9.91 8.54
C THR A 82 3.38 -9.14 7.22
N VAL A 83 4.59 -8.69 6.91
CA VAL A 83 4.93 -7.89 5.71
C VAL A 83 4.74 -8.63 4.38
N ASP A 84 4.86 -9.96 4.38
CA ASP A 84 4.75 -10.75 3.15
C ASP A 84 3.31 -11.14 2.77
N LYS A 85 2.32 -10.77 3.60
CA LYS A 85 0.92 -11.12 3.34
C LYS A 85 0.35 -10.19 2.27
N ALA A 86 0.11 -10.75 1.08
CA ALA A 86 -0.62 -10.07 0.03
C ALA A 86 -2.10 -9.91 0.43
N VAL A 87 -2.66 -8.73 0.15
CA VAL A 87 -4.06 -8.41 0.45
C VAL A 87 -4.97 -8.65 -0.74
N ILE A 88 -4.56 -8.21 -1.92
CA ILE A 88 -5.37 -8.26 -3.13
C ILE A 88 -4.51 -8.72 -4.31
N GLY A 89 -5.01 -9.69 -5.07
CA GLY A 89 -4.49 -10.06 -6.37
C GLY A 89 -5.19 -9.25 -7.46
N VAL A 90 -4.44 -8.43 -8.18
CA VAL A 90 -4.89 -7.70 -9.37
C VAL A 90 -4.27 -8.35 -10.60
N LYS A 91 -5.07 -8.57 -11.63
CA LYS A 91 -4.66 -9.00 -12.96
C LYS A 91 -4.57 -7.77 -13.85
N GLU A 92 -3.34 -7.42 -14.22
CA GLU A 92 -3.10 -6.32 -15.16
C GLU A 92 -3.63 -6.70 -16.55
N PRO A 93 -4.37 -5.81 -17.23
CA PRO A 93 -4.77 -6.03 -18.60
C PRO A 93 -3.48 -5.86 -19.42
N CYS A 94 -2.96 -6.96 -19.96
CA CYS A 94 -1.75 -6.91 -20.75
C CYS A 94 -1.95 -6.01 -21.98
N ALA A 95 -1.43 -4.78 -21.94
CA ALA A 95 -1.22 -3.95 -23.13
C ALA A 95 0.24 -4.07 -23.61
N HIS A 96 0.76 -5.30 -23.66
CA HIS A 96 2.07 -5.52 -24.26
C HIS A 96 1.95 -5.45 -25.79
N SER A 97 2.10 -4.25 -26.33
CA SER A 97 2.61 -4.00 -27.68
C SER A 97 3.22 -2.60 -27.78
N ILE A 98 4.10 -2.21 -26.85
CA ILE A 98 5.10 -1.18 -27.17
C ILE A 98 6.48 -1.70 -26.74
N GLN A 99 7.33 -1.82 -27.74
CA GLN A 99 8.72 -2.23 -27.67
C GLN A 99 9.49 -1.53 -26.54
N ILE A 100 10.16 -2.31 -25.70
CA ILE A 100 11.43 -1.86 -25.12
C ILE A 100 12.48 -2.07 -26.23
N ARG A 101 12.56 -1.11 -27.16
CA ARG A 101 13.79 -0.96 -27.95
C ARG A 101 14.84 -0.45 -27.00
N GLY A 102 15.77 -1.34 -26.69
CA GLY A 102 16.82 -1.17 -25.69
C GLY A 102 17.53 0.18 -25.74
N LEU A 103 17.33 0.95 -24.67
CA LEU A 103 18.24 2.00 -24.26
C LEU A 103 18.58 1.75 -22.80
N CYS A 104 19.74 1.12 -22.59
CA CYS A 104 20.40 1.13 -21.30
C CYS A 104 20.77 2.58 -20.98
N ALA A 105 20.20 3.12 -19.91
CA ALA A 105 20.48 4.46 -19.40
C ALA A 105 21.71 4.50 -18.46
N LEU A 106 22.63 3.54 -18.53
CA LEU A 106 23.73 3.39 -17.56
C LEU A 106 24.97 2.77 -18.22
N CYS A 107 25.93 3.62 -18.62
CA CYS A 107 27.40 3.44 -18.73
C CYS A 107 27.93 4.09 -20.04
N GLY A 108 28.87 5.03 -20.06
CA GLY A 108 29.72 5.56 -19.00
C GLY A 108 30.30 6.93 -19.40
N ASN A 109 30.36 7.82 -18.43
CA ASN A 109 31.05 9.11 -18.51
C ASN A 109 32.56 8.84 -18.37
N ASP A 110 33.33 9.14 -19.41
CA ASP A 110 34.78 9.32 -19.34
C ASP A 110 35.06 10.83 -19.39
N MET A 111 35.72 11.33 -18.34
CA MET A 111 36.35 12.66 -18.27
C MET A 111 37.79 12.44 -17.81
#